data_AF-A0A3P6FSU0-F1
#
_entry.id   AF-A0A3P6FSU0-F1
#
_cell.length_a   1.000
_cell.length_b   1.000
_cell.length_c   1.000
_cell.angle_alpha   90.00
_cell.angle_beta   90.00
_cell.angle_gamma   90.00
#
_symmetry.space_group_name_H-M   'P 1'
#
loop_
_entity.id
_entity.type
_entity.pdbx_description
1 polymer ?
#
loop_
_entity_poly.entity_id
_entity_poly.type
_entity_poly.pdbx_seq_one_letter_code
_entity_poly.pdbx_strand_id
1 'polypeptide(L)' 'ALLEEWISSRTSGDKYTSKEKERLITNLKTIEDYLCSFNSQGVTVVNISATTFPQTLDWLHNYLLQHIEEGIRS' A
#
# COMPACT_ATOMS: atom_id res chain seq x y z
N ALA A 1 -9.40 2.08 12.78
CA ALA A 1 -8.65 1.87 11.53
C ALA A 1 -7.29 2.55 11.66
N LEU A 2 -6.23 1.98 11.07
CA LEU A 2 -4.85 2.48 11.19
C LEU A 2 -4.69 3.94 10.74
N LEU A 3 -5.51 4.39 9.79
CA LEU A 3 -5.52 5.77 9.31
C LEU A 3 -5.96 6.78 10.38
N GLU A 4 -7.07 6.49 11.07
CA GLU A 4 -7.62 7.32 12.15
C GLU A 4 -6.65 7.41 13.35
N GLU A 5 -5.97 6.31 13.65
CA GLU A 5 -4.94 6.23 14.69
C GLU A 5 -3.70 7.06 14.32
N TRP A 6 -3.24 6.97 13.07
CA TRP A 6 -2.12 7.75 12.55
C TRP A 6 -2.43 9.26 12.51
N ILE A 7 -3.64 9.65 12.08
CA ILE A 7 -4.11 11.03 12.12
C ILE A 7 -4.13 11.54 13.57
N SER A 8 -4.68 10.76 14.50
CA SER A 8 -4.71 11.12 15.92
C SER A 8 -3.31 11.36 16.48
N SER A 9 -2.33 10.51 16.14
CA SER A 9 -0.94 10.66 16.59
C SER A 9 -0.27 11.96 16.08
N ARG A 10 -0.60 12.41 14.87
CA ARG A 10 -0.05 13.62 14.22
C ARG A 10 -0.75 14.92 14.61
N THR A 11 -2.00 14.85 15.08
CA THR A 11 -2.79 16.04 15.45
C THR A 11 -2.40 16.67 16.79
N SER A 12 -1.50 16.03 17.55
CA SER A 12 -0.96 16.50 18.83
C SER A 12 0.03 17.68 18.71
N GLY A 13 0.49 18.01 17.51
CA GLY A 13 1.37 19.16 17.25
C GLY A 13 0.59 20.40 16.78
N ASP A 14 0.79 21.53 17.46
CA ASP A 14 0.18 22.86 17.26
C ASP A 14 0.36 23.51 15.85
N LYS A 15 0.85 22.76 14.85
CA LYS A 15 1.26 23.29 13.54
C LYS A 15 0.20 23.27 12.45
N TYR A 16 -0.94 22.61 12.64
CA TYR A 16 -1.94 22.44 11.58
C TYR A 16 -3.26 23.11 11.93
N THR A 17 -3.71 24.00 11.04
CA THR A 17 -5.07 24.58 11.09
C THR A 17 -6.11 23.49 10.84
N SER A 18 -7.35 23.70 11.31
CA SER A 18 -8.46 22.76 11.10
C SER A 18 -8.67 22.43 9.61
N LYS A 19 -8.49 23.42 8.73
CA LYS A 19 -8.63 23.25 7.27
C LYS A 19 -7.53 22.38 6.66
N GLU A 20 -6.30 22.51 7.15
CA GLU A 20 -5.19 21.67 6.69
C GLU A 20 -5.36 20.22 7.14
N LYS A 21 -5.89 20.01 8.36
CA LYS A 21 -6.25 18.68 8.86
C LYS A 21 -7.31 18.03 7.99
N GLU A 22 -8.39 18.74 7.67
CA GLU A 22 -9.46 18.22 6.81
C GLU A 22 -8.95 17.87 5.40
N ARG A 23 -8.09 18.72 4.82
CA ARG A 23 -7.45 18.44 3.53
C ARG A 23 -6.56 17.19 3.59
N LEU A 24 -5.79 17.02 4.66
CA LEU A 24 -4.94 15.85 4.86
C LEU A 24 -5.78 14.57 4.95
N ILE A 25 -6.88 14.61 5.72
CA ILE A 25 -7.82 13.48 5.86
C ILE A 25 -8.40 13.10 4.50
N THR A 26 -8.87 14.07 3.72
CA THR A 26 -9.42 13.82 2.39
C THR A 26 -8.39 13.18 1.46
N ASN A 27 -7.15 13.69 1.43
CA ASN A 27 -6.10 13.12 0.60
C ASN A 27 -5.79 11.66 1.01
N LEU A 28 -5.74 11.38 2.30
CA LEU A 28 -5.48 10.04 2.81
C LEU A 28 -6.62 9.07 2.47
N LYS A 29 -7.88 9.50 2.57
CA LYS A 29 -9.04 8.72 2.13
C LYS A 29 -8.98 8.42 0.64
N THR A 30 -8.63 9.40 -0.19
CA THR A 30 -8.46 9.17 -1.64
C THR A 30 -7.37 8.13 -1.92
N ILE A 31 -6.25 8.15 -1.18
CA ILE A 31 -5.19 7.13 -1.33
C ILE A 31 -5.70 5.75 -0.88
N GLU A 32 -6.42 5.67 0.24
CA GLU A 32 -7.03 4.43 0.72
C GLU A 32 -8.03 3.86 -0.31
N ASP A 33 -8.95 4.69 -0.81
CA ASP A 33 -9.92 4.31 -1.84
C ASP A 33 -9.22 3.79 -3.10
N TYR A 34 -8.16 4.47 -3.53
CA TYR A 34 -7.35 4.07 -4.68
C TYR A 34 -6.68 2.71 -4.46
N LEU A 35 -6.07 2.49 -3.28
CA LEU A 35 -5.44 1.22 -2.93
C LEU A 35 -6.45 0.08 -2.81
N CYS A 36 -7.60 0.33 -2.18
CA CYS A 36 -8.69 -0.63 -2.08
C CYS A 36 -9.26 -1.01 -3.44
N SER A 37 -9.26 -0.09 -4.42
CA SER A 37 -9.75 -0.37 -5.78
C SER A 37 -8.99 -1.51 -6.48
N PHE A 38 -7.71 -1.74 -6.14
CA PHE A 38 -6.92 -2.84 -6.71
C PHE A 38 -7.40 -4.21 -6.20
N ASN A 39 -7.74 -4.31 -4.90
CA ASN A 39 -8.28 -5.54 -4.34
C ASN A 39 -9.60 -5.94 -5.03
N SER A 40 -10.46 -4.96 -5.32
CA SER A 40 -11.72 -5.20 -6.07
C SER A 40 -11.49 -5.66 -7.51
N GLN A 41 -10.32 -5.35 -8.09
CA GLN A 41 -9.91 -5.79 -9.43
C GLN A 41 -9.18 -7.14 -9.42
N GLY A 42 -9.05 -7.78 -8.26
CA GLY A 42 -8.28 -9.02 -8.10
C GLY A 42 -6.76 -8.82 -8.17
N VAL A 43 -6.28 -7.58 -8.01
CA VAL A 43 -4.86 -7.23 -8.01
C VAL A 43 -4.38 -7.08 -6.57
N THR A 44 -3.20 -7.63 -6.26
CA THR A 44 -2.57 -7.48 -4.94
C THR A 44 -1.59 -6.31 -4.95
N VAL A 45 -1.74 -5.37 -4.00
CA VAL A 45 -0.76 -4.30 -3.80
C VAL A 45 0.35 -4.81 -2.86
N VAL A 46 1.60 -4.72 -3.32
CA VAL A 46 2.78 -5.08 -2.51
C VAL A 46 3.52 -3.80 -2.12
N ASN A 47 3.77 -3.61 -0.84
CA ASN A 47 4.58 -2.48 -0.35
C ASN A 47 6.07 -2.80 -0.55
N ILE A 48 6.74 -2.09 -1.45
CA ILE A 48 8.14 -2.31 -1.78
C ILE A 48 8.94 -1.05 -1.45
N SER A 49 10.00 -1.18 -0.66
CA SER A 49 10.93 -0.06 -0.45
C SER A 49 11.86 0.07 -1.65
N ALA A 50 12.30 1.29 -1.97
CA ALA A 50 13.26 1.51 -3.06
C ALA A 50 14.56 0.72 -2.87
N THR A 51 14.98 0.48 -1.62
CA THR A 51 16.18 -0.28 -1.28
C THR A 51 16.02 -1.79 -1.43
N THR A 52 14.80 -2.30 -1.37
CA THR A 52 14.48 -3.73 -1.50
C THR A 52 13.88 -4.08 -2.86
N PHE A 53 13.71 -3.08 -3.75
CA PHE A 53 13.09 -3.28 -5.05
C PHE A 53 13.78 -4.34 -5.91
N PRO A 54 15.13 -4.35 -6.08
CA PRO A 54 15.79 -5.39 -6.86
C PRO A 54 15.56 -6.79 -6.29
N GLN A 55 15.69 -6.94 -4.97
CA GLN A 55 15.50 -8.21 -4.27
C GLN A 55 14.06 -8.72 -4.36
N THR A 56 13.08 -7.81 -4.30
CA THR A 56 11.67 -8.17 -4.41
C THR A 56 11.32 -8.60 -5.83
N LEU A 57 11.94 -7.98 -6.84
CA LEU A 57 11.75 -8.36 -8.24
C LEU A 57 12.35 -9.74 -8.53
N ASP A 58 13.55 -10.01 -8.02
CA ASP A 58 14.18 -11.33 -8.11
C ASP A 58 13.34 -12.41 -7.42
N TRP A 59 12.79 -12.13 -6.24
CA TRP A 59 11.89 -13.06 -5.55
C TRP A 59 10.63 -13.34 -6.38
N LEU A 60 9.98 -12.30 -6.91
CA LEU A 60 8.76 -12.44 -7.72
C LEU A 60 9.04 -13.25 -9.00
N HIS A 61 10.17 -13.01 -9.65
CA HIS A 61 10.58 -13.76 -10.83
C HIS A 61 10.71 -15.27 -10.54
N ASN A 62 11.42 -15.63 -9.46
CA ASN A 62 11.58 -17.02 -9.05
C ASN A 62 10.25 -17.66 -8.63
N TYR A 63 9.39 -16.92 -7.91
CA TYR A 63 8.07 -17.38 -7.49
C TYR A 63 7.17 -17.73 -8.70
N LEU A 64 7.16 -16.89 -9.74
CA LEU A 64 6.40 -17.15 -10.96
C LEU A 64 6.95 -18.36 -11.72
N LEU A 65 8.28 -18.48 -11.84
CA LEU A 65 8.90 -19.64 -12.49
C LEU A 65 8.50 -20.96 -11.82
N GLN A 66 8.58 -21.02 -10.48
CA GLN A 66 8.20 -22.21 -9.72
C GLN A 66 6.74 -22.60 -9.98
N HIS A 67 5.81 -21.65 -9.94
CA HIS A 67 4.39 -21.95 -10.15
C HIS A 67 4.06 -22.34 -11.58
N ILE A 68 4.78 -21.81 -12.58
CA ILE A 68 4.65 -22.27 -13.96
C ILE A 68 5.11 -23.73 -14.08
N GLU A 69 6.25 -24.08 -13.48
CA GLU A 69 6.76 -25.45 -13.48
C GLU A 69 5.82 -26.44 -12.78
N GLU A 70 5.25 -26.05 -11.64
CA GLU A 70 4.24 -26.84 -10.92
C GLU A 70 2.97 -27.05 -11.78
N GLY A 71 2.49 -26.00 -12.46
CA GLY A 71 1.33 -26.08 -13.34
C GLY A 71 1.55 -26.95 -14.59
N ILE A 72 2.78 -27.01 -15.11
CA ILE A 72 3.13 -27.88 -16.25
C ILE A 72 3.25 -29.35 -15.84
N ARG A 73 3.55 -29.64 -14.57
CA ARG A 73 3.69 -31.02 -14.06
C ARG A 73 2.37 -31.68 -13.65
N SER A 74 1.26 -30.93 -13.62
CA SER A 74 -0.10 -31.42 -13.36
C SER A 74 -0.81 -31.89 -14.63
#